data_AF-A0A450XQQ0-F1
#
_entry.id   AF-A0A450XQQ0-F1
#
_cell.length_a   1.000
_cell.length_b   1.000
_cell.length_c   1.000
_cell.angle_alpha   90.00
_cell.angle_beta   90.00
_cell.angle_gamma   90.00
#
_symmetry.space_group_name_H-M   'P 1'
#
loop_
_entity.id
_entity.type
_entity.pdbx_description
1 polymer ?
#
loop_
_entity_poly.entity_id
_entity_poly.type
_entity_poly.pdbx_seq_one_letter_code
_entity_poly.pdbx_strand_id
1 'polypeptide(L)'
;AIERAGEAYATHQGRYPVVFLTLKDVKTLNWNDCLGHLRQVISGEFKRHEMLLKGGFLDTEEQEQFRKIRACECAGHELERSLLNLLTWLERAHGEQVVLLIDEYDTPIHAGYQSGFYEEITSFM
;
A
#
# COMPACT_ATOMS: atom_id res chain seq x y z
N ALA A 1 -15.99 18.76 19.63
CA ALA A 1 -14.65 19.37 19.45
C ALA A 1 -14.27 19.47 17.96
N ILE A 2 -14.57 18.45 17.14
CA ILE A 2 -14.47 18.54 15.67
C ILE A 2 -15.78 19.03 15.02
N GLU A 3 -16.94 18.65 15.57
CA GLU A 3 -18.28 19.04 15.08
C GLU A 3 -18.54 20.55 15.02
N ARG A 4 -17.74 21.36 15.73
CA ARG A 4 -17.85 22.83 15.73
C ARG A 4 -17.09 23.50 14.59
N ALA A 5 -16.32 22.75 13.79
CA ALA A 5 -15.56 23.29 12.67
C ALA A 5 -16.45 23.74 11.49
N GLY A 6 -17.70 23.29 11.45
CA GLY A 6 -18.69 23.65 10.43
C GLY A 6 -19.00 22.51 9.46
N GLU A 7 -20.15 22.63 8.78
CA GLU A 7 -20.71 21.60 7.88
C GLU A 7 -19.76 21.23 6.73
N ALA A 8 -19.01 22.21 6.23
CA ALA A 8 -18.01 22.03 5.18
C ALA A 8 -16.90 21.02 5.56
N TYR A 9 -16.60 20.84 6.84
CA TYR A 9 -15.61 19.85 7.30
C TYR A 9 -16.26 18.54 7.74
N ALA A 10 -17.45 18.61 8.36
CA ALA A 10 -18.18 17.44 8.85
C ALA A 10 -18.54 16.47 7.71
N THR A 11 -18.84 16.99 6.51
CA THR A 11 -19.16 16.17 5.31
C THR A 11 -18.02 15.26 4.85
N HIS A 12 -16.76 15.57 5.24
CA HIS A 12 -15.60 14.75 4.91
C HIS A 12 -15.28 13.68 5.96
N GLN A 13 -15.89 13.75 7.15
CA GLN A 13 -15.57 12.86 8.26
C GLN A 13 -16.01 11.42 7.96
N GLY A 14 -15.06 10.48 7.98
CA GLY A 14 -15.34 9.05 7.76
C GLY A 14 -15.72 8.69 6.32
N ARG A 15 -15.59 9.62 5.38
CA ARG A 15 -16.04 9.44 3.99
C ARG A 15 -15.05 8.64 3.13
N TYR A 16 -13.75 8.87 3.31
CA TYR A 16 -12.73 8.34 2.41
C TYR A 16 -12.13 7.03 2.94
N PRO A 17 -12.00 5.99 2.10
CA PRO A 17 -11.15 4.86 2.42
C PRO A 17 -9.72 5.36 2.62
N VAL A 18 -9.03 4.83 3.63
CA VAL A 18 -7.65 5.20 3.94
C VAL A 18 -6.79 3.97 3.84
N VAL A 19 -5.74 4.03 3.04
CA VAL A 19 -4.61 3.08 3.01
C VAL A 19 -3.47 3.71 3.79
N PHE A 20 -2.96 3.01 4.80
CA PHE A 20 -1.87 3.51 5.64
C PHE A 20 -0.73 2.49 5.68
N LEU A 21 0.45 2.93 5.30
CA LEU A 21 1.69 2.15 5.34
C LEU A 21 2.69 2.87 6.23
N THR A 22 3.41 2.12 7.07
CA THR A 22 4.59 2.63 7.77
C THR A 22 5.80 1.83 7.31
N LEU A 23 6.84 2.53 6.86
CA LEU A 23 8.07 1.93 6.37
C LEU A 23 9.21 2.00 7.40
N LYS A 24 8.89 2.39 8.65
CA LYS A 24 9.85 2.58 9.76
C LYS A 24 10.77 1.39 10.04
N ASP A 25 10.30 0.18 9.76
CA ASP A 25 10.97 -1.10 10.03
C ASP A 25 11.69 -1.64 8.77
N VAL A 26 11.71 -0.90 7.66
CA VAL A 26 12.41 -1.25 6.42
C VAL A 26 13.84 -0.71 6.44
N LYS A 27 14.62 -1.17 7.43
CA LYS A 27 16.02 -0.78 7.67
C LYS A 27 16.93 -1.98 7.44
N THR A 28 17.19 -2.29 6.18
CA THR A 28 17.88 -3.52 5.77
C THR A 28 19.29 -3.23 5.26
N LEU A 29 20.13 -4.28 5.21
CA LEU A 29 21.54 -4.21 4.80
C LEU A 29 21.76 -4.61 3.34
N ASN A 30 20.73 -5.07 2.64
CA ASN A 30 20.78 -5.42 1.23
C ASN A 30 19.40 -5.27 0.58
N TRP A 31 19.41 -5.28 -0.75
CA TRP A 31 18.22 -5.12 -1.59
C TRP A 31 17.18 -6.22 -1.40
N ASN A 32 17.60 -7.49 -1.36
CA ASN A 32 16.66 -8.62 -1.28
C ASN A 32 15.83 -8.57 0.01
N ASP A 33 16.47 -8.24 1.13
CA ASP A 33 15.78 -8.06 2.41
C ASP A 33 14.87 -6.82 2.36
N CYS A 34 15.32 -5.71 1.73
CA CYS A 34 14.51 -4.50 1.57
C CYS A 34 13.21 -4.81 0.83
N LEU A 35 13.31 -5.44 -0.34
CA LEU A 35 12.18 -5.85 -1.17
C LEU A 35 11.29 -6.85 -0.43
N GLY A 36 11.88 -7.77 0.34
CA GLY A 36 11.16 -8.71 1.20
C GLY A 36 10.32 -8.02 2.28
N HIS A 37 10.88 -7.02 2.96
CA HIS A 37 10.18 -6.22 3.97
C HIS A 37 9.05 -5.38 3.34
N LEU A 38 9.31 -4.72 2.20
CA LEU A 38 8.28 -3.99 1.46
C LEU A 38 7.11 -4.91 1.06
N ARG A 39 7.43 -6.12 0.59
CA ARG A 39 6.43 -7.14 0.26
C ARG A 39 5.57 -7.52 1.47
N GLN A 40 6.16 -7.66 2.65
CA GLN A 40 5.42 -7.97 3.88
C GLN A 40 4.51 -6.82 4.30
N VAL A 41 5.00 -5.58 4.25
CA VAL A 41 4.23 -4.38 4.57
C VAL A 41 3.01 -4.26 3.65
N ILE A 42 3.22 -4.35 2.33
CA ILE A 42 2.15 -4.29 1.33
C ILE A 42 1.19 -5.47 1.48
N SER A 43 1.70 -6.69 1.68
CA SER A 43 0.86 -7.88 1.94
C SER A 43 -0.04 -7.69 3.16
N GLY A 44 0.47 -7.10 4.24
CA GLY A 44 -0.31 -6.79 5.45
C GLY A 44 -1.49 -5.88 5.13
N GLU A 45 -1.27 -4.87 4.29
CA GLU A 45 -2.31 -3.95 3.87
C GLU A 45 -3.35 -4.61 2.94
N PHE A 46 -2.91 -5.49 2.03
CA PHE A 46 -3.84 -6.31 1.25
C PHE A 46 -4.69 -7.23 2.14
N LYS A 47 -4.10 -7.81 3.20
CA LYS A 47 -4.87 -8.63 4.17
C LYS A 47 -5.95 -7.82 4.88
N ARG A 48 -5.65 -6.56 5.25
CA ARG A 48 -6.64 -5.64 5.84
C ARG A 48 -7.82 -5.42 4.90
N HIS A 49 -7.59 -5.46 3.59
CA HIS A 49 -8.58 -5.26 2.53
C HIS A 49 -9.13 -6.56 1.90
N GLU A 50 -9.11 -7.69 2.61
CA GLU A 50 -9.63 -8.98 2.12
C GLU A 50 -11.10 -8.97 1.70
N MET A 51 -11.89 -7.99 2.14
CA MET A 51 -13.29 -7.85 1.73
C MET A 51 -13.46 -7.69 0.21
N LEU A 52 -12.44 -7.14 -0.47
CA LEU A 52 -12.44 -6.98 -1.93
C LEU A 52 -12.61 -8.32 -2.67
N LEU A 53 -12.05 -9.41 -2.13
CA LEU A 53 -12.17 -10.76 -2.71
C LEU A 53 -13.59 -11.34 -2.62
N LYS A 54 -14.41 -10.85 -1.69
CA LYS A 54 -15.77 -11.34 -1.44
C LYS A 54 -16.85 -10.43 -2.02
N GLY A 55 -16.52 -9.16 -2.28
CA GLY A 55 -17.47 -8.12 -2.63
C GLY A 55 -17.89 -8.09 -4.10
N GLY A 56 -17.31 -8.91 -4.97
CA GLY A 56 -17.61 -8.90 -6.41
C GLY A 56 -17.08 -7.67 -7.15
N PHE A 57 -16.15 -6.92 -6.52
CA PHE A 57 -15.52 -5.74 -7.10
C PHE A 57 -14.35 -6.05 -8.03
N LEU A 58 -13.78 -7.24 -7.88
CA LEU A 58 -12.61 -7.71 -8.62
C LEU A 58 -13.03 -8.73 -9.68
N ASP A 59 -12.52 -8.58 -10.89
CA ASP A 59 -12.59 -9.63 -11.91
C ASP A 59 -11.68 -10.84 -11.57
N THR A 60 -11.73 -11.88 -12.39
CA THR A 60 -10.98 -13.12 -12.15
C THR A 60 -9.47 -12.89 -12.07
N GLU A 61 -8.91 -12.03 -12.92
CA GLU A 61 -7.47 -11.76 -12.98
C GLU A 61 -7.05 -10.89 -11.80
N GLU A 62 -7.82 -9.84 -11.50
CA GLU A 62 -7.60 -8.96 -10.35
C GLU A 62 -7.63 -9.76 -9.03
N GLN A 63 -8.54 -10.73 -8.91
CA GLN A 63 -8.58 -11.62 -7.74
C GLN A 63 -7.33 -12.51 -7.63
N GLU A 64 -6.79 -12.99 -8.74
CA GLU A 64 -5.54 -13.77 -8.73
C GLU A 64 -4.35 -12.91 -8.31
N GLN A 65 -4.22 -11.71 -8.90
CA GLN A 65 -3.18 -10.74 -8.54
C GLN A 65 -3.26 -10.36 -7.06
N PHE A 66 -4.46 -10.07 -6.56
CA PHE A 66 -4.69 -9.77 -5.14
C PHE A 66 -4.21 -10.90 -4.24
N ARG A 67 -4.55 -12.16 -4.58
CA ARG A 67 -4.14 -13.33 -3.79
C ARG A 67 -2.62 -13.51 -3.80
N LYS A 68 -1.94 -13.32 -4.93
CA LYS A 68 -0.47 -13.40 -5.04
C LYS A 68 0.22 -12.36 -4.17
N ILE A 69 -0.20 -11.10 -4.24
CA ILE A 69 0.39 -10.01 -3.42
C ILE A 69 0.12 -10.27 -1.94
N ARG A 70 -1.12 -10.61 -1.58
CA ARG A 70 -1.52 -10.99 -0.22
C ARG A 70 -0.69 -12.15 0.34
N ALA A 71 -0.32 -13.13 -0.49
CA ALA A 71 0.46 -14.29 -0.10
C ALA A 71 2.00 -14.05 -0.09
N CYS A 72 2.47 -12.85 -0.46
CA CYS A 72 3.89 -12.56 -0.69
C CYS A 72 4.52 -13.40 -1.83
N GLU A 73 3.73 -13.79 -2.83
CA GLU A 73 4.16 -14.68 -3.93
C GLU A 73 4.36 -13.94 -5.26
N CYS A 74 4.03 -12.64 -5.32
CA CYS A 74 4.20 -11.86 -6.55
C CYS A 74 5.66 -11.52 -6.85
N ALA A 75 5.97 -11.22 -8.10
CA ALA A 75 7.27 -10.70 -8.53
C ALA A 75 7.51 -9.25 -8.04
N GLY A 76 8.73 -8.73 -8.27
CA GLY A 76 9.06 -7.32 -7.97
C GLY A 76 8.19 -6.33 -8.77
N HIS A 77 8.12 -6.51 -10.08
CA HIS A 77 7.33 -5.64 -10.97
C HIS A 77 5.82 -5.68 -10.69
N GLU A 78 5.30 -6.79 -10.17
CA GLU A 78 3.91 -6.87 -9.71
C GLU A 78 3.70 -6.11 -8.39
N LEU A 79 4.72 -6.11 -7.52
CA LEU A 79 4.70 -5.36 -6.26
C LEU A 79 4.75 -3.84 -6.51
N GLU A 80 5.54 -3.37 -7.48
CA GLU A 80 5.61 -1.95 -7.87
C GLU A 80 4.22 -1.38 -8.22
N ARG A 81 3.39 -2.17 -8.89
CA ARG A 81 2.03 -1.77 -9.30
C ARG A 81 0.96 -2.05 -8.25
N SER A 82 1.30 -2.77 -7.19
CA SER A 82 0.32 -3.33 -6.25
C SER A 82 -0.50 -2.26 -5.52
N LEU A 83 0.13 -1.16 -5.10
CA LEU A 83 -0.59 -0.09 -4.40
C LEU A 83 -1.56 0.63 -5.34
N LEU A 84 -1.15 0.93 -6.57
CA LEU A 84 -2.05 1.52 -7.57
C LEU A 84 -3.28 0.63 -7.80
N ASN A 85 -3.05 -0.67 -7.93
CA ASN A 85 -4.13 -1.65 -8.08
C ASN A 85 -5.07 -1.63 -6.86
N LEU A 86 -4.51 -1.68 -5.64
CA LEU A 86 -5.30 -1.64 -4.41
C LEU A 86 -6.15 -0.37 -4.30
N LEU A 87 -5.57 0.80 -4.59
CA LEU A 87 -6.29 2.07 -4.56
C LEU A 87 -7.45 2.07 -5.57
N THR A 88 -7.20 1.59 -6.78
CA THR A 88 -8.23 1.49 -7.85
C THR A 88 -9.38 0.58 -7.43
N TRP A 89 -9.06 -0.57 -6.81
CA TRP A 89 -10.07 -1.53 -6.36
C TRP A 89 -10.87 -1.03 -5.16
N LEU A 90 -10.24 -0.31 -4.23
CA LEU A 90 -10.91 0.33 -3.11
C LEU A 90 -11.82 1.46 -3.56
N GLU A 91 -11.37 2.31 -4.49
CA GLU A 91 -12.22 3.34 -5.08
C GLU A 91 -13.45 2.71 -5.74
N ARG A 92 -13.26 1.64 -6.53
CA ARG A 92 -14.38 0.91 -7.16
C ARG A 92 -15.35 0.34 -6.12
N ALA A 93 -14.85 -0.17 -4.99
CA ALA A 93 -15.66 -0.77 -3.94
C ALA A 93 -16.42 0.24 -3.07
N HIS A 94 -15.84 1.42 -2.85
CA HIS A 94 -16.38 2.44 -1.95
C HIS A 94 -17.09 3.59 -2.67
N GLY A 95 -16.83 3.80 -3.96
CA GLY A 95 -17.34 4.93 -4.74
C GLY A 95 -16.73 6.28 -4.35
N GLU A 96 -15.62 6.26 -3.60
CA GLU A 96 -14.94 7.44 -3.07
C GLU A 96 -13.43 7.33 -3.29
N GLN A 97 -12.78 8.47 -3.52
CA GLN A 97 -11.33 8.56 -3.67
C GLN A 97 -10.62 8.06 -2.41
N VAL A 98 -9.53 7.31 -2.62
CA VAL A 98 -8.77 6.68 -1.52
C VAL A 98 -7.63 7.59 -1.09
N VAL A 99 -7.47 7.78 0.21
CA VAL A 99 -6.33 8.50 0.78
C VAL A 99 -5.21 7.51 1.05
N LEU A 100 -4.06 7.69 0.42
CA LEU A 100 -2.83 6.95 0.70
C LEU A 100 -1.94 7.77 1.63
N LEU A 101 -1.62 7.19 2.79
CA LEU A 101 -0.69 7.75 3.76
C LEU A 101 0.51 6.81 3.88
N ILE A 102 1.71 7.36 3.68
CA ILE A 102 2.97 6.63 3.82
C ILE A 102 3.79 7.34 4.89
N ASP A 103 3.96 6.67 6.00
CA ASP A 103 4.82 7.10 7.11
C ASP A 103 6.24 6.57 6.91
N GLU A 104 7.24 7.40 7.23
CA GLU A 104 8.67 7.07 7.10
C GLU A 104 9.08 6.63 5.68
N TYR A 105 8.52 7.29 4.65
CA TYR A 105 8.72 6.92 3.24
C TYR A 105 10.20 6.95 2.80
N ASP A 106 11.03 7.72 3.48
CA ASP A 106 12.45 7.89 3.24
C ASP A 106 13.32 6.84 3.95
N THR A 107 12.79 6.12 4.94
CA THR A 107 13.54 5.07 5.67
C THR A 107 14.17 4.02 4.72
N PRO A 108 13.45 3.41 3.76
CA PRO A 108 14.05 2.46 2.81
C PRO A 108 15.13 3.09 1.92
N ILE A 109 14.91 4.34 1.50
CA ILE A 109 15.85 5.09 0.65
C ILE A 109 17.14 5.38 1.43
N HIS A 110 17.02 5.77 2.69
CA HIS A 110 18.14 6.00 3.58
C HIS A 110 18.95 4.72 3.82
N ALA A 111 18.26 3.60 4.06
CA ALA A 111 18.91 2.30 4.20
C ALA A 111 19.67 1.88 2.93
N GLY A 112 19.07 2.13 1.75
CA GLY A 112 19.71 1.88 0.45
C GLY A 112 20.94 2.74 0.22
N TYR A 113 20.92 4.01 0.61
CA TYR A 113 22.08 4.87 0.57
C TYR A 113 23.21 4.37 1.48
N GLN A 114 22.89 3.97 2.72
CA GLN A 114 23.89 3.49 3.69
C GLN A 114 24.48 2.13 3.32
N SER A 115 23.68 1.25 2.72
CA SER A 115 24.04 -0.16 2.51
C SER A 115 24.33 -0.52 1.05
N GLY A 116 24.36 0.47 0.15
CA GLY A 116 24.83 0.31 -1.23
C GLY A 116 23.80 -0.26 -2.21
N PHE A 117 22.50 -0.10 -1.95
CA PHE A 117 21.42 -0.49 -2.87
C PHE A 117 20.49 0.69 -3.24
N TYR A 118 21.04 1.90 -3.26
CA TYR A 118 20.27 3.13 -3.49
C TYR A 118 19.58 3.16 -4.86
N GLU A 119 20.25 2.68 -5.91
CA GLU A 119 19.70 2.66 -7.27
C GLU A 119 18.51 1.71 -7.37
N GLU A 120 18.58 0.56 -6.72
CA GLU A 120 17.51 -0.44 -6.70
C GLU A 120 16.26 0.09 -5.99
N ILE A 121 16.40 0.67 -4.80
CA ILE A 121 15.24 1.20 -4.06
C ILE A 121 14.62 2.42 -4.75
N THR A 122 15.43 3.31 -5.33
CA THR A 122 14.90 4.48 -6.05
C THR A 122 14.29 4.11 -7.41
N SER A 123 14.74 3.02 -8.03
CA SER A 123 14.09 2.48 -9.24
C SER A 123 12.78 1.74 -8.93
N PHE A 124 12.61 1.22 -7.72
CA PHE A 124 11.40 0.50 -7.30
C PHE A 124 10.26 1.43 -6.89
N MET A 125 10.58 2.55 -6.25
CA MET A 125 9.63 3.54 -5.74
C MET A 125 9.05 4.42 -6.86
#